data_AF-A0A1H2CI32-F1
#
_entry.id   AF-A0A1H2CI32-F1
#
_cell.length_a   1.000
_cell.length_b   1.000
_cell.length_c   1.000
_cell.angle_alpha   90.00
_cell.angle_beta   90.00
_cell.angle_gamma   90.00
#
_symmetry.space_group_name_H-M   'P 1'
#
loop_
_entity.id
_entity.type
_entity.pdbx_description
1 polymer ?
#
loop_
_entity_poly.entity_id
_entity_poly.type
_entity_poly.pdbx_seq_one_letter_code
_entity_poly.pdbx_strand_id
1 'polypeptide(L)' 'MSELAEETVRAAWCEVLGVGEAAEDQNFFDLGGDSLMAIIFMERIESGLGIDFPMQALLMDGEYRAVLAECVALRAQTQG' A
#
# COMPACT_ATOMS: atom_id res chain seq x y z
N MET A 1 11.40 0.03 -11.22
CA MET A 1 10.35 -0.16 -10.20
C MET A 1 10.73 -1.41 -9.42
N SER A 2 10.69 -1.36 -8.09
CA SER A 2 11.12 -2.48 -7.26
C SER A 2 10.05 -3.58 -7.31
N GLU A 3 10.35 -4.70 -7.98
CA GLU A 3 9.39 -5.81 -8.18
C GLU A 3 8.83 -6.33 -6.84
N LEU A 4 9.66 -6.39 -5.80
CA LEU A 4 9.22 -6.76 -4.44
C LEU A 4 8.26 -5.74 -3.82
N ALA A 5 8.42 -4.43 -4.11
CA ALA A 5 7.49 -3.42 -3.60
C ALA A 5 6.11 -3.60 -4.22
N GLU A 6 6.05 -3.83 -5.53
CA GLU A 6 4.80 -4.09 -6.23
C GLU A 6 4.10 -5.35 -5.72
N GLU A 7 4.83 -6.46 -5.61
CA GLU A 7 4.28 -7.72 -5.12
C GLU A 7 3.72 -7.60 -3.70
N THR A 8 4.47 -6.94 -2.80
CA THR A 8 4.06 -6.77 -1.40
C THR A 8 2.81 -5.90 -1.27
N VAL A 9 2.79 -4.75 -1.97
CA VAL A 9 1.64 -3.83 -1.93
C VAL A 9 0.42 -4.49 -2.57
N ARG A 10 0.59 -5.20 -3.70
CA ARG A 10 -0.48 -5.96 -4.37
C ARG A 10 -1.07 -7.03 -3.44
N ALA A 11 -0.22 -7.84 -2.81
CA ALA A 11 -0.66 -8.89 -1.89
C ALA A 11 -1.40 -8.31 -0.69
N ALA A 12 -0.83 -7.29 -0.03
CA ALA A 12 -1.47 -6.63 1.10
C ALA A 12 -2.83 -6.01 0.73
N TRP A 13 -2.92 -5.39 -0.44
CA TRP A 13 -4.15 -4.76 -0.95
C TRP A 13 -5.25 -5.81 -1.16
N CYS A 14 -4.96 -6.87 -1.91
CA CYS A 14 -5.92 -7.93 -2.20
C CYS A 14 -6.36 -8.66 -0.93
N GLU A 15 -5.43 -8.98 -0.03
CA GLU A 15 -5.75 -9.70 1.20
C GLU A 15 -6.56 -8.88 2.20
N VAL A 16 -6.27 -7.58 2.33
CA VAL A 16 -6.99 -6.72 3.26
C VAL A 16 -8.37 -6.38 2.73
N LEU A 17 -8.48 -5.95 1.48
CA LEU A 17 -9.75 -5.50 0.88
C LEU A 17 -10.61 -6.66 0.35
N GLY A 18 -10.08 -7.89 0.32
CA GLY A 18 -10.80 -9.05 -0.19
C GLY A 18 -11.06 -9.00 -1.70
N VAL A 19 -10.22 -8.28 -2.45
CA VAL A 19 -10.33 -8.15 -3.92
C VAL A 19 -9.39 -9.12 -4.62
N GLY A 20 -9.80 -9.60 -5.80
CA GLY A 20 -8.99 -10.56 -6.57
C GLY A 20 -7.77 -9.94 -7.26
N GLU A 21 -7.86 -8.67 -7.63
CA GLU A 21 -6.78 -7.92 -8.29
C GLU A 21 -6.89 -6.43 -7.91
N ALA A 22 -5.73 -5.77 -7.79
CA ALA A 22 -5.65 -4.34 -7.57
C ALA A 22 -5.58 -3.61 -8.91
N ALA A 23 -6.57 -2.78 -9.21
CA ALA A 23 -6.51 -1.87 -10.35
C ALA A 23 -5.88 -0.53 -9.94
N GLU A 24 -5.10 0.08 -10.84
CA GLU A 24 -4.30 1.28 -10.56
C GLU A 24 -5.11 2.47 -10.03
N ASP A 25 -6.35 2.61 -10.50
CA ASP A 25 -7.26 3.72 -10.21
C ASP A 25 -8.27 3.41 -9.09
N GLN A 26 -8.15 2.25 -8.44
CA GLN A 26 -9.02 1.91 -7.32
C GLN A 26 -8.55 2.58 -6.04
N ASN A 27 -9.48 3.25 -5.37
CA ASN A 27 -9.25 3.82 -4.06
C ASN A 27 -9.53 2.81 -2.94
N PHE A 28 -8.66 2.77 -1.93
CA PHE A 28 -8.76 1.89 -0.77
C PHE A 28 -10.10 2.01 -0.04
N PHE A 29 -10.60 3.24 0.14
CA PHE A 29 -11.85 3.52 0.86
C PHE A 29 -13.08 3.27 -0.01
N ASP A 30 -12.99 3.46 -1.32
CA ASP A 30 -14.09 3.15 -2.26
C ASP A 30 -14.32 1.64 -2.38
N LEU A 31 -13.28 0.83 -2.15
CA LEU A 31 -13.36 -0.63 -2.06
C LEU A 31 -13.92 -1.12 -0.70
N GLY A 32 -14.30 -0.21 0.20
CA GLY A 32 -14.85 -0.54 1.52
C GLY A 32 -13.80 -0.67 2.62
N GLY A 33 -12.56 -0.24 2.37
CA GLY A 33 -11.52 -0.16 3.39
C GLY A 33 -11.92 0.80 4.52
N ASP A 34 -11.62 0.42 5.76
CA ASP A 34 -11.83 1.23 6.95
C ASP A 34 -10.52 1.51 7.72
N SER A 35 -10.59 2.20 8.85
CA SER A 35 -9.41 2.53 9.65
C SER A 35 -8.67 1.31 10.20
N LEU A 36 -9.38 0.23 10.53
CA LEU A 36 -8.73 -1.00 11.03
C LEU A 36 -8.02 -1.71 9.89
N MET A 37 -8.67 -1.81 8.73
CA MET A 37 -8.09 -2.37 7.52
C MET A 37 -6.86 -1.57 7.08
N ALA A 38 -6.92 -0.24 7.15
CA ALA A 38 -5.80 0.65 6.88
C ALA A 38 -4.60 0.33 7.79
N ILE A 39 -4.82 0.18 9.10
CA ILE A 39 -3.76 -0.19 10.05
C ILE A 39 -3.14 -1.55 9.68
N ILE A 40 -3.96 -2.56 9.38
CA ILE A 40 -3.48 -3.90 8.99
C ILE A 40 -2.70 -3.85 7.68
N PHE A 41 -3.18 -3.07 6.71
CA PHE A 41 -2.52 -2.86 5.42
C PHE A 41 -1.15 -2.21 5.60
N MET A 42 -1.07 -1.15 6.41
CA MET A 42 0.19 -0.47 6.73
C MET A 42 1.19 -1.41 7.39
N GLU A 43 0.78 -2.16 8.43
CA GLU A 43 1.65 -3.10 9.13
C GLU A 43 2.29 -4.14 8.17
N ARG A 44 1.49 -4.64 7.21
CA ARG A 44 1.95 -5.59 6.19
C ARG A 44 2.96 -4.97 5.23
N ILE A 45 2.73 -3.72 4.80
CA ILE A 45 3.66 -2.98 3.94
C ILE A 45 4.96 -2.70 4.66
N GLU A 46 4.89 -2.15 5.88
CA GLU A 46 6.05 -1.79 6.69
C GLU A 46 6.91 -3.03 6.99
N SER A 47 6.27 -4.13 7.38
CA SER A 47 6.96 -5.40 7.64
C SER A 47 7.58 -6.02 6.38
N GLY A 48 6.86 -6.01 5.25
CA GLY A 48 7.34 -6.62 4.00
C GLY A 48 8.42 -5.82 3.27
N LEU A 49 8.41 -4.49 3.42
CA LEU A 49 9.31 -3.60 2.69
C LEU A 49 10.40 -2.96 3.56
N GLY A 50 10.28 -3.02 4.89
CA GLY A 50 11.19 -2.35 5.81
C GLY A 50 11.14 -0.83 5.68
N ILE A 51 9.95 -0.29 5.46
CA ILE A 51 9.70 1.16 5.37
C ILE A 51 8.79 1.60 6.52
N ASP A 52 8.73 2.91 6.77
CA ASP A 52 7.73 3.55 7.63
C ASP A 52 6.72 4.24 6.69
N PHE A 53 5.52 3.67 6.56
CA PHE A 53 4.54 4.14 5.59
C PHE A 53 3.56 5.10 6.27
N PRO A 54 3.48 6.38 5.86
CA PRO A 54 2.67 7.35 6.58
C PRO A 54 1.17 7.13 6.32
N MET A 55 0.38 7.00 7.38
CA MET A 55 -1.10 6.90 7.29
C MET A 55 -1.71 8.07 6.51
N GLN A 56 -1.09 9.25 6.59
CA GLN A 56 -1.51 10.44 5.84
C GLN A 56 -1.46 10.21 4.33
N ALA A 57 -0.50 9.44 3.80
CA ALA A 57 -0.44 9.15 2.36
C ALA A 57 -1.66 8.36 1.92
N LEU A 58 -2.05 7.32 2.65
CA LEU A 58 -3.25 6.54 2.36
C LEU A 58 -4.52 7.39 2.44
N LEU A 59 -4.64 8.25 3.46
CA LEU A 59 -5.80 9.11 3.66
C LEU A 59 -5.92 10.22 2.62
N MET A 60 -4.80 10.74 2.12
CA MET A 60 -4.79 11.82 1.14
C MET A 60 -4.97 11.32 -0.29
N ASP A 61 -4.29 10.24 -0.65
CA ASP A 61 -4.32 9.65 -1.97
C ASP A 61 -4.33 8.12 -1.86
N GLY A 62 -5.53 7.60 -1.59
CA GLY A 62 -5.78 6.19 -1.40
C GLY A 62 -5.86 5.38 -2.69
N GLU A 63 -5.53 5.95 -3.87
CA GLU A 63 -5.44 5.16 -5.11
C GLU A 63 -4.29 4.15 -5.03
N TYR A 64 -4.51 2.92 -5.51
CA TYR A 64 -3.48 1.87 -5.52
C TYR A 64 -2.17 2.34 -6.16
N ARG A 65 -2.24 3.06 -7.28
CA ARG A 65 -1.07 3.61 -7.96
C ARG A 65 -0.28 4.59 -7.09
N ALA A 66 -0.97 5.48 -6.37
CA ALA A 66 -0.34 6.46 -5.50
C ALA A 66 0.35 5.79 -4.30
N VAL A 67 -0.34 4.85 -3.67
CA VAL A 67 0.19 4.03 -2.57
C VAL A 67 1.44 3.25 -3.02
N LEU A 68 1.40 2.62 -4.20
CA LEU A 68 2.55 1.91 -4.76
C LEU A 68 3.72 2.85 -5.02
N ALA A 69 3.47 4.01 -5.62
CA ALA A 69 4.50 5.00 -5.89
C ALA A 69 5.19 5.48 -4.60
N GLU A 70 4.41 5.75 -3.55
CA GLU A 70 4.92 6.15 -2.23
C GLU A 70 5.79 5.04 -1.61
N CYS A 71 5.33 3.78 -1.64
CA CYS A 71 6.10 2.65 -1.12
C CYS A 71 7.44 2.47 -1.86
N VAL A 72 7.46 2.64 -3.17
CA VAL A 72 8.68 2.59 -3.98
C VAL A 72 9.62 3.74 -3.62
N ALA A 73 9.08 4.96 -3.43
CA ALA A 73 9.85 6.14 -3.08
C ALA A 73 10.48 6.02 -1.68
N LEU A 74 9.72 5.57 -0.68
CA LEU A 74 10.21 5.36 0.69
C LEU A 74 11.28 4.27 0.73
N ARG A 75 11.07 3.16 0.01
CA ARG A 75 12.04 2.07 -0.03
C ARG A 75 13.36 2.46 -0.69
N ALA A 76 13.32 3.33 -1.69
CA ALA A 76 14.52 3.88 -2.31
C ALA A 76 15.33 4.76 -1.33
N GLN A 77 14.67 5.42 -0.38
CA GLN A 77 15.32 6.23 0.66
C GLN A 77 15.98 5.35 1.74
N THR A 78 15.36 4.24 2.14
CA THR A 78 15.90 3.33 3.16
C THR A 78 17.12 2.51 2.69
N GLN A 79 17.36 2.43 1.38
CA GLN A 79 18.50 1.68 0.79
C GLN A 79 19.71 2.56 0.43
N GLY A 80 19.70 3.85 0.80
CA GLY A 80 20.83 4.77 0.68
C GLY A 80 21.68 4.82 1.94
#